data_AF-A0A7S4V1A4-F1
#
_entry.id   AF-A0A7S4V1A4-F1
#
_cell.length_a   1.000
_cell.length_b   1.000
_cell.length_c   1.000
_cell.angle_alpha   90.00
_cell.angle_beta   90.00
_cell.angle_gamma   90.00
#
_symmetry.space_group_name_H-M   'P 1'
#
loop_
_entity.id
_entity.type
_entity.pdbx_description
1 polymer ?
#
loop_
_entity_poly.entity_id
_entity_poly.type
_entity_poly.pdbx_seq_one_letter_code
_entity_poly.pdbx_strand_id
1 'polypeptide(L)'
;KTLGQWVNQQRVVYKKNALSSDRIQQLNSIDFIWDVPDHSWMENFNLLCIWNIRLGELREFHIAHGHMDVPSDDKNLFDWVSEQRLEYCRKELGEFSTMIQEREKKLDEIGFQWKIEALARNHDSKWCNYFDQLIEVEESSKKQ
;
A
#
# COMPACT_ATOMS: atom_id res chain seq x y z
N LYS A 1 -27.17 12.88 12.92
CA LYS A 1 -26.29 11.70 12.82
C LYS A 1 -25.29 11.97 11.72
N THR A 2 -23.99 12.02 12.02
CA THR A 2 -22.93 12.18 11.01
C THR A 2 -22.45 10.81 10.52
N LEU A 3 -21.78 10.76 9.36
CA LEU A 3 -21.19 9.52 8.85
C LEU A 3 -20.19 8.92 9.84
N GLY A 4 -19.39 9.75 10.53
CA GLY A 4 -18.44 9.27 11.54
C GLY A 4 -19.11 8.59 12.74
N GLN A 5 -20.23 9.13 13.23
CA GLN A 5 -21.01 8.47 14.28
C GLN A 5 -21.55 7.10 13.83
N TRP A 6 -21.94 6.97 12.57
CA TRP A 6 -22.41 5.71 12.00
C TRP A 6 -21.26 4.69 11.85
N VAL A 7 -20.09 5.13 11.39
CA VAL A 7 -18.86 4.33 11.28
C VAL A 7 -18.42 3.77 12.63
N ASN A 8 -18.39 4.61 13.67
CA ASN A 8 -18.06 4.17 15.03
C ASN A 8 -19.03 3.14 15.55
N GLN A 9 -20.33 3.33 15.27
CA GLN A 9 -21.33 2.36 15.63
C GLN A 9 -21.07 1.01 14.96
N GLN A 10 -20.68 0.98 13.67
CA GLN A 10 -20.35 -0.28 12.99
C GLN A 10 -19.16 -0.96 13.66
N ARG A 11 -18.09 -0.22 13.98
CA ARG A 11 -16.90 -0.77 14.64
C ARG A 11 -17.19 -1.32 16.05
N VAL A 12 -17.98 -0.61 16.85
CA VAL A 12 -18.40 -1.07 18.18
C VAL A 12 -19.22 -2.36 18.08
N VAL A 13 -20.11 -2.46 17.10
CA VAL A 13 -20.96 -3.65 16.90
C VAL A 13 -20.13 -4.82 16.35
N TYR A 14 -19.17 -4.56 15.46
CA TYR A 14 -18.22 -5.54 14.95
C TYR A 14 -17.34 -6.12 16.06
N LYS A 15 -16.73 -5.27 16.91
CA LYS A 15 -15.93 -5.72 18.07
C LYS A 15 -16.72 -6.55 19.07
N LYS A 16 -18.05 -6.40 19.09
CA LYS A 16 -18.97 -7.21 19.92
C LYS A 16 -19.44 -8.49 19.22
N ASN A 17 -18.91 -8.81 18.03
CA ASN A 17 -19.34 -9.93 17.18
C ASN A 17 -20.86 -9.93 16.90
N ALA A 18 -21.48 -8.74 16.90
CA ALA A 18 -22.92 -8.57 16.76
C ALA A 18 -23.32 -7.99 15.39
N LEU A 19 -22.35 -7.82 14.48
CA LEU A 19 -22.59 -7.36 13.12
C LEU A 19 -22.85 -8.56 12.20
N SER A 20 -23.85 -8.47 11.34
CA SER A 20 -24.17 -9.56 10.41
C SER A 20 -23.06 -9.78 9.38
N SER A 21 -22.90 -11.02 8.94
CA SER A 21 -21.94 -11.42 7.90
C SER A 21 -22.07 -10.56 6.64
N ASP A 22 -23.31 -10.29 6.21
CA ASP A 22 -23.57 -9.53 4.98
C ASP A 22 -23.08 -8.08 5.09
N ARG A 23 -23.24 -7.47 6.28
CA ARG A 23 -22.74 -6.11 6.54
C ARG A 23 -21.22 -6.08 6.63
N ILE A 24 -20.62 -7.10 7.24
CA ILE A 24 -19.16 -7.26 7.26
C ILE A 24 -18.64 -7.37 5.83
N GLN A 25 -19.28 -8.19 4.99
CA GLN A 25 -18.88 -8.37 3.60
C GLN A 25 -18.99 -7.08 2.78
N GLN A 26 -20.09 -6.33 2.92
CA GLN A 26 -20.27 -5.04 2.26
C GLN A 26 -19.20 -4.02 2.68
N LEU A 27 -18.89 -3.94 3.97
CA LEU A 27 -17.86 -3.03 4.47
C LEU A 27 -16.46 -3.48 4.04
N ASN A 28 -16.17 -4.77 4.07
CA ASN A 28 -14.91 -5.31 3.57
C ASN A 28 -14.75 -5.07 2.05
N SER A 29 -15.82 -5.06 1.26
CA SER A 29 -15.72 -4.79 -0.19
C SER A 29 -15.27 -3.37 -0.55
N ILE A 30 -15.30 -2.46 0.41
CA ILE A 30 -14.80 -1.08 0.27
C ILE A 30 -13.53 -0.84 1.10
N ASP A 31 -12.80 -1.92 1.43
CA ASP A 31 -11.60 -1.90 2.26
C ASP A 31 -11.82 -1.21 3.63
N PHE A 32 -13.00 -1.38 4.23
CA PHE A 32 -13.34 -0.69 5.48
C PHE A 32 -12.43 -1.11 6.63
N ILE A 33 -11.62 -0.18 7.14
CA ILE A 33 -10.70 -0.45 8.23
C ILE A 33 -11.46 -0.47 9.56
N TRP A 34 -11.44 -1.63 10.23
CA TRP A 34 -12.12 -1.86 11.50
C TRP A 34 -11.38 -1.28 12.72
N ASP A 35 -10.05 -1.30 12.70
CA ASP A 35 -9.21 -0.81 13.80
C ASP A 35 -8.50 0.48 13.39
N VAL A 36 -9.10 1.61 13.76
CA VAL A 36 -8.50 2.93 13.59
C VAL A 36 -8.88 3.77 14.81
N PRO A 37 -7.97 4.58 15.37
CA PRO A 37 -8.31 5.58 16.36
C PRO A 37 -9.45 6.47 15.85
N ASP A 38 -10.49 6.62 16.68
CA ASP A 38 -11.79 7.18 16.32
C ASP A 38 -11.69 8.59 15.66
N HIS A 39 -10.74 9.40 16.11
CA HIS A 39 -10.52 10.76 15.61
C HIS A 39 -9.91 10.85 14.19
N SER A 40 -9.42 9.76 13.62
CA SER A 40 -8.66 9.78 12.36
C SER A 40 -9.31 8.99 11.24
N TRP A 41 -10.53 8.45 11.42
CA TRP A 41 -11.10 7.56 10.40
C TRP A 41 -11.39 8.26 9.06
N MET A 42 -11.84 9.52 9.07
CA MET A 42 -12.09 10.28 7.83
C MET A 42 -10.79 10.52 7.06
N GLU A 43 -9.70 10.82 7.78
CA GLU A 43 -8.38 10.97 7.18
C GLU A 43 -7.87 9.65 6.61
N ASN A 44 -8.01 8.54 7.34
CA ASN A 44 -7.67 7.21 6.84
C ASN A 44 -8.53 6.78 5.64
N PHE A 45 -9.82 7.10 5.65
CA PHE A 45 -10.71 6.84 4.51
C PHE A 45 -10.28 7.67 3.29
N ASN A 46 -9.92 8.94 3.49
CA ASN A 46 -9.39 9.77 2.42
C ASN A 46 -8.07 9.21 1.86
N LEU A 47 -7.17 8.76 2.73
CA LEU A 47 -5.91 8.10 2.31
C LEU A 47 -6.18 6.82 1.51
N LEU A 48 -7.18 6.01 1.89
CA LEU A 48 -7.62 4.85 1.10
C LEU A 48 -8.17 5.26 -0.27
N CYS A 49 -9.00 6.31 -0.34
CA CYS A 49 -9.52 6.81 -1.61
C CYS A 49 -8.39 7.29 -2.52
N ILE A 50 -7.45 8.07 -1.99
CA ILE A 50 -6.27 8.53 -2.74
C ILE A 50 -5.45 7.33 -3.22
N TRP A 51 -5.21 6.34 -2.37
CA TRP A 51 -4.47 5.14 -2.73
C TRP A 51 -5.13 4.37 -3.89
N ASN A 52 -6.46 4.19 -3.84
CA ASN A 52 -7.20 3.52 -4.92
C ASN A 52 -7.21 4.34 -6.23
N ILE A 53 -7.24 5.67 -6.16
CA ILE A 53 -7.10 6.54 -7.33
C ILE A 53 -5.72 6.35 -7.97
N ARG A 54 -4.64 6.39 -7.17
CA ARG A 54 -3.26 6.20 -7.67
C ARG A 54 -3.03 4.81 -8.25
N LEU A 55 -3.61 3.77 -7.66
CA LEU A 55 -3.59 2.42 -8.24
C LEU A 55 -4.26 2.40 -9.63
N GLY A 56 -5.39 3.11 -9.78
CA GLY A 56 -6.07 3.26 -11.07
C GLY A 56 -5.19 3.97 -12.10
N GLU A 57 -4.59 5.10 -11.74
CA GLU A 57 -3.67 5.86 -12.59
C GLU A 57 -2.47 5.01 -13.02
N LEU A 58 -1.86 4.25 -12.10
CA LEU A 58 -0.76 3.35 -12.42
C LEU A 58 -1.19 2.25 -13.41
N ARG A 59 -2.40 1.71 -13.24
CA ARG A 59 -2.94 0.71 -14.16
C ARG A 59 -3.14 1.28 -15.56
N GLU A 60 -3.68 2.48 -15.67
CA GLU A 60 -3.84 3.18 -16.95
C GLU A 60 -2.49 3.48 -17.59
N PHE A 61 -1.52 3.95 -16.79
CA PHE A 61 -0.15 4.17 -17.24
C PHE A 61 0.47 2.90 -17.81
N HIS A 62 0.33 1.77 -17.10
CA HIS A 62 0.83 0.47 -17.54
C HIS A 62 0.19 0.02 -18.86
N ILE A 63 -1.12 0.19 -19.01
CA ILE A 63 -1.83 -0.13 -20.26
C ILE A 63 -1.32 0.73 -21.42
N ALA A 64 -1.04 2.01 -21.18
CA ALA A 64 -0.60 2.94 -22.21
C ALA A 64 0.87 2.73 -22.64
N HIS A 65 1.76 2.38 -21.72
CA HIS A 65 3.21 2.35 -21.96
C HIS A 65 3.82 0.94 -21.96
N GLY A 66 3.13 -0.07 -21.42
CA GLY A 66 3.63 -1.44 -21.29
C GLY A 66 4.68 -1.64 -20.18
N HIS A 67 4.94 -0.62 -19.36
CA HIS A 67 5.79 -0.69 -18.16
C HIS A 67 5.22 0.20 -17.04
N MET A 68 5.77 0.08 -15.83
CA MET A 68 5.38 0.85 -14.63
C MET A 68 6.45 1.85 -14.17
N ASP A 69 7.44 2.11 -15.01
CA ASP A 69 8.43 3.19 -14.81
C ASP A 69 7.79 4.55 -15.10
N VAL A 70 7.08 5.08 -14.10
CA VAL A 70 6.45 6.39 -14.15
C VAL A 70 7.55 7.46 -14.22
N PRO A 71 7.50 8.42 -15.18
CA PRO A 71 8.46 9.51 -15.23
C PRO A 71 8.31 10.47 -14.04
N SER A 72 9.41 11.10 -13.62
CA SER A 72 9.41 12.10 -12.53
C SER A 72 8.57 13.34 -12.82
N ASP A 73 8.21 13.58 -14.09
CA ASP A 73 7.35 14.70 -14.51
C ASP A 73 5.92 14.54 -13.97
N ASP A 74 5.44 13.29 -13.80
CA ASP A 74 4.24 12.99 -13.01
C ASP A 74 4.63 12.75 -11.56
N LYS A 75 4.95 13.85 -10.87
CA LYS A 75 5.47 13.81 -9.50
C LYS A 75 4.53 13.08 -8.53
N ASN A 76 3.22 13.17 -8.73
CA ASN A 76 2.24 12.56 -7.82
C ASN A 76 2.28 11.03 -7.91
N LEU A 77 2.24 10.50 -9.13
CA LEU A 77 2.24 9.05 -9.35
C LEU A 77 3.64 8.47 -9.12
N PHE A 78 4.69 9.20 -9.50
CA PHE A 78 6.08 8.83 -9.22
C PHE A 78 6.35 8.69 -7.71
N ASP A 79 6.03 9.72 -6.92
CA ASP A 79 6.26 9.71 -5.47
C ASP A 79 5.45 8.57 -4.82
N TRP A 80 4.21 8.35 -5.26
CA TRP A 80 3.37 7.27 -4.74
C TRP A 80 3.90 5.87 -5.05
N VAL A 81 4.41 5.64 -6.27
CA VAL A 81 5.06 4.37 -6.65
C VAL A 81 6.28 4.10 -5.77
N SER A 82 7.10 5.13 -5.54
CA SER A 82 8.26 5.04 -4.65
C SER A 82 7.86 4.75 -3.20
N GLU A 83 6.77 5.38 -2.72
CA GLU A 83 6.20 5.11 -1.40
C GLU A 83 5.76 3.64 -1.26
N GLN A 84 5.12 3.05 -2.27
CA GLN A 84 4.71 1.64 -2.20
C GLN A 84 5.91 0.70 -2.07
N ARG A 85 7.02 0.99 -2.76
CA ARG A 85 8.25 0.21 -2.63
C ARG A 85 8.86 0.34 -1.23
N LEU A 86 8.90 1.56 -0.68
CA LEU A 86 9.40 1.81 0.68
C LEU A 86 8.55 1.07 1.73
N GLU A 87 7.23 1.14 1.63
CA GLU A 87 6.31 0.48 2.55
C GLU A 87 6.43 -1.05 2.47
N TYR A 88 6.62 -1.62 1.27
CA TYR A 88 6.93 -3.04 1.11
C TYR A 88 8.25 -3.41 1.80
N CYS A 89 9.30 -2.60 1.64
CA CYS A 89 10.58 -2.88 2.28
C CYS A 89 10.50 -2.80 3.81
N ARG A 90 9.78 -1.81 4.37
CA ARG A 90 9.54 -1.72 5.83
C ARG A 90 8.87 -2.99 6.36
N LYS A 91 7.89 -3.51 5.61
CA LYS A 91 7.21 -4.77 5.95
C LYS A 91 8.20 -5.94 5.97
N GLU A 92 9.04 -6.08 4.94
CA GLU A 92 10.05 -7.15 4.87
C GLU A 92 11.08 -7.08 6.00
N LEU A 93 11.42 -5.87 6.46
CA LEU A 93 12.31 -5.64 7.60
C LEU A 93 11.63 -5.87 8.97
N GLY A 94 10.33 -6.20 9.00
CA GLY A 94 9.55 -6.35 10.23
C GLY A 94 9.24 -5.03 10.94
N GLU A 95 9.42 -3.89 10.27
CA GLU A 95 9.03 -2.58 10.77
C GLU A 95 7.53 -2.34 10.59
N PHE A 96 7.00 -1.32 11.27
CA PHE A 96 5.63 -0.89 11.05
C PHE A 96 5.47 -0.39 9.59
N SER A 97 4.52 -1.00 8.87
CA SER A 97 4.23 -0.69 7.48
C SER A 97 2.73 -0.62 7.26
N THR A 98 2.32 0.29 6.38
CA THR A 98 0.95 0.40 5.85
C THR A 98 0.71 -0.55 4.67
N MET A 99 1.73 -1.31 4.26
CA MET A 99 1.65 -2.36 3.25
C MET A 99 0.95 -3.60 3.81
N ILE A 100 -0.38 -3.53 3.90
CA ILE A 100 -1.23 -4.65 4.28
C ILE A 100 -1.35 -5.66 3.12
N GLN A 101 -1.68 -6.92 3.44
CA GLN A 101 -1.82 -8.02 2.48
C GLN A 101 -2.70 -7.68 1.27
N GLU A 102 -3.75 -6.88 1.47
CA GLU A 102 -4.67 -6.50 0.40
C GLU A 102 -4.07 -5.49 -0.59
N ARG A 103 -3.23 -4.55 -0.13
CA ARG A 103 -2.53 -3.59 -1.00
C ARG A 103 -1.48 -4.29 -1.86
N GLU A 104 -0.73 -5.20 -1.23
CA GLU A 104 0.23 -6.07 -1.89
C GLU A 104 -0.45 -6.89 -2.99
N LYS A 105 -1.55 -7.57 -2.67
CA LYS A 105 -2.31 -8.36 -3.65
C LYS A 105 -2.78 -7.51 -4.84
N LYS A 106 -3.32 -6.31 -4.60
CA LYS A 106 -3.79 -5.41 -5.67
C LYS A 106 -2.65 -4.94 -6.58
N LEU A 107 -1.46 -4.73 -6.03
CA LEU A 107 -0.25 -4.38 -6.79
C LEU A 107 0.30 -5.58 -7.56
N ASP A 108 0.30 -6.78 -6.96
CA ASP A 108 0.69 -8.02 -7.63
C ASP A 108 -0.23 -8.36 -8.81
N GLU A 109 -1.54 -8.13 -8.66
CA GLU A 109 -2.55 -8.37 -9.71
C GLU A 109 -2.31 -7.55 -10.98
N ILE A 110 -1.70 -6.37 -10.86
CA ILE A 110 -1.34 -5.54 -12.02
C ILE A 110 0.07 -5.86 -12.54
N GLY A 111 0.83 -6.73 -11.87
CA GLY A 111 2.21 -7.07 -12.23
C GLY A 111 3.24 -6.07 -11.70
N PHE A 112 2.96 -5.42 -10.55
CA PHE A 112 3.83 -4.41 -9.99
C PHE A 112 5.23 -4.94 -9.66
N GLN A 113 6.26 -4.26 -10.18
CA GLN A 113 7.64 -4.58 -9.89
C GLN A 113 8.09 -3.89 -8.60
N TRP A 114 8.12 -4.68 -7.52
CA TRP A 114 8.61 -4.26 -6.21
C TRP A 114 10.10 -3.92 -6.23
N LYS A 115 10.87 -4.70 -6.99
CA LYS A 115 12.31 -4.53 -7.22
C LYS A 115 12.51 -4.14 -8.67
N ILE A 116 13.03 -2.94 -8.94
CA ILE A 116 13.43 -2.60 -10.31
C ILE A 116 14.93 -2.80 -10.46
N GLU A 117 15.34 -3.83 -11.21
CA GLU A 117 16.75 -4.02 -11.62
C GLU A 117 17.31 -2.82 -12.41
N ALA A 118 16.44 -2.07 -13.10
CA ALA A 118 16.74 -0.87 -13.88
C ALA A 118 16.90 0.43 -13.05
N LEU A 119 16.43 0.51 -11.80
CA LEU A 119 16.63 1.69 -10.93
C LEU A 119 18.03 1.76 -10.30
N ALA A 120 18.86 0.74 -10.49
CA ALA A 120 20.28 0.80 -10.18
C ALA A 120 21.03 1.95 -10.90
N ARG A 121 20.41 2.60 -11.91
CA ARG A 121 21.10 3.57 -12.76
C ARG A 121 20.62 5.01 -12.73
N ASN A 122 19.49 5.37 -12.11
CA ASN A 122 19.16 6.80 -12.04
C ASN A 122 18.23 7.20 -10.90
N HIS A 123 18.83 8.01 -10.03
CA HIS A 123 18.24 9.14 -9.30
C HIS A 123 17.35 8.97 -8.07
N ASP A 124 17.26 7.77 -7.49
CA ASP A 124 16.99 7.61 -6.04
C ASP A 124 17.98 6.65 -5.35
N SER A 125 19.18 6.60 -5.94
CA SER A 125 20.19 5.56 -5.82
C SER A 125 20.73 5.30 -4.42
N LYS A 126 20.57 6.18 -3.42
CA LYS A 126 21.23 5.92 -2.13
C LYS A 126 20.48 4.87 -1.31
N TRP A 127 19.18 5.01 -1.15
CA TRP A 127 18.42 4.10 -0.28
C TRP A 127 18.29 2.71 -0.88
N CYS A 128 17.89 2.62 -2.16
CA CYS A 128 17.77 1.32 -2.84
C CYS A 128 19.12 0.58 -2.92
N ASN A 129 20.23 1.28 -3.12
CA ASN A 129 21.57 0.66 -3.13
C ASN A 129 21.99 0.16 -1.74
N TYR A 130 21.74 0.93 -0.67
CA TYR A 130 21.98 0.42 0.69
C TYR A 130 21.06 -0.77 1.03
N PHE A 131 19.84 -0.79 0.51
CA PHE A 131 18.89 -1.88 0.71
C PHE A 131 19.30 -3.15 -0.05
N ASP A 132 19.72 -3.03 -1.31
CA ASP A 132 20.23 -4.15 -2.11
C ASP A 132 21.48 -4.75 -1.45
N GLN A 133 22.40 -3.92 -0.95
CA GLN A 133 23.56 -4.37 -0.18
C GLN A 133 23.16 -5.10 1.12
N LEU A 134 22.10 -4.65 1.81
CA LEU A 134 21.59 -5.29 3.02
C LEU A 134 21.00 -6.68 2.74
N ILE A 135 20.24 -6.82 1.66
CA ILE A 135 19.69 -8.12 1.21
C ILE A 135 20.82 -9.08 0.85
N GLU A 136 21.83 -8.63 0.10
CA GLU A 136 22.98 -9.48 -0.27
C GLU A 136 23.75 -9.97 0.96
N VAL A 137 23.93 -9.10 1.98
CA VAL A 137 24.58 -9.46 3.24
C VAL A 137 23.74 -10.45 4.04
N GLU A 138 22.42 -10.26 4.11
CA GLU A 138 21.53 -11.16 4.84
C GLU A 138 21.45 -12.55 4.18
N GLU A 139 21.34 -12.61 2.85
CA GLU A 139 21.35 -13.87 2.10
C GLU A 139 22.69 -14.60 2.20
N SER A 140 23.80 -13.86 2.24
CA SER A 140 25.13 -14.43 2.43
C SER A 140 25.32 -14.98 3.85
N SER A 141 24.78 -14.28 4.85
CA SER A 141 24.81 -14.70 6.26
C SER A 141 23.98 -15.97 6.53
N LYS A 142 22.87 -16.15 5.81
CA LYS A 142 22.02 -17.35 5.89
C LYS A 142 22.62 -18.59 5.21
N LYS A 143 23.66 -18.43 4.37
CA LYS A 143 24.34 -19.52 3.63
C LYS A 143 25.60 -20.04 4.32
N GLN A 144 25.93 -19.55 5.51
CA GLN A 144 27.10 -19.94 6.31
C GLN A 144 26.67 -20.58 7.63
#